data_AF-A0A962RIP8-F1
#
_entry.id   AF-A0A962RIP8-F1
#
_cell.length_a   1.000
_cell.length_b   1.000
_cell.length_c   1.000
_cell.angle_alpha   90.00
_cell.angle_beta   90.00
_cell.angle_gamma   90.00
#
_symmetry.space_group_name_H-M   'P 1'
#
loop_
_entity.id
_entity.type
_entity.pdbx_description
1 polymer ?
#
loop_
_entity_poly.entity_id
_entity_poly.type
_entity_poly.pdbx_seq_one_letter_code
_entity_poly.pdbx_strand_id
1 'polypeptide(L)'
;GSFGSSDLAAEFYDREVFEGGTYADVIARGRRPFVILNATDMSTGQRFPFIQDQFDLICSDLAAIPVAREAAASSAFPLGLTPLTFENHAGTCGYTQPAWVALAESDRAEHVNMPRIKRADNRLSFTATGAARRDYVHLTDGGVSDNLGLRGPLTAIATSNHPWSILTRLNRGAIQKLVVIVVNSASDPSTDRDRSPGVPGLVDTLSTAANVPIDTVTSDSIEQLRLSFDAFNQDARLVKDCKALAASLGPQCTLDLPTPDPVELYVIEVAFDFIADPTQRHWFKNIPTNFGLPRETIDRLRETAGTLLRSDPQFVRLMADLKQR
;
A
#
# COMPACT_ATOMS: atom_id res chain seq x y z
N GLY A 1 -8.37 7.91 26.97
CA GLY A 1 -7.01 7.97 26.41
C GLY A 1 -6.38 9.32 26.68
N SER A 2 -5.05 9.41 26.58
CA SER A 2 -4.35 10.70 26.51
C SER A 2 -4.67 11.38 25.18
N PHE A 3 -4.94 12.68 25.21
CA PHE A 3 -5.31 13.49 24.05
C PHE A 3 -4.07 14.23 23.52
N GLY A 4 -3.79 14.10 22.21
CA GLY A 4 -2.59 14.66 21.58
C GLY A 4 -2.86 15.65 20.44
N SER A 5 -1.80 16.17 19.81
CA SER A 5 -1.91 17.13 18.70
C SER A 5 -2.63 16.56 17.47
N SER A 6 -2.59 15.25 17.29
CA SER A 6 -3.31 14.59 16.19
C SER A 6 -4.76 14.25 16.50
N ASP A 7 -5.15 14.17 17.78
CA ASP A 7 -6.57 14.12 18.13
C ASP A 7 -7.23 15.49 17.82
N LEU A 8 -6.52 16.60 18.04
CA LEU A 8 -6.95 17.93 17.58
C LEU A 8 -7.06 18.00 16.05
N ALA A 9 -6.08 17.43 15.32
CA ALA A 9 -6.13 17.37 13.87
C ALA A 9 -7.36 16.56 13.39
N ALA A 10 -7.64 15.43 14.03
CA ALA A 10 -8.82 14.62 13.75
C ALA A 10 -10.12 15.42 13.95
N GLU A 11 -10.28 16.13 15.07
CA GLU A 11 -11.45 16.98 15.31
C GLU A 11 -11.58 18.11 14.27
N PHE A 12 -10.45 18.71 13.88
CA PHE A 12 -10.44 19.72 12.83
C PHE A 12 -10.88 19.15 11.48
N TYR A 13 -10.33 18.00 11.05
CA TYR A 13 -10.73 17.35 9.80
C TYR A 13 -12.19 16.91 9.84
N ASP A 14 -12.66 16.43 10.97
CA ASP A 14 -14.05 15.98 11.14
C ASP A 14 -15.02 17.14 10.94
N ARG A 15 -14.68 18.33 11.44
CA ARG A 15 -15.51 19.53 11.28
C ARG A 15 -15.40 20.18 9.91
N GLU A 16 -14.18 20.33 9.39
CA GLU A 16 -13.92 21.19 8.21
C GLU A 16 -13.92 20.43 6.87
N VAL A 17 -13.72 19.11 6.89
CA VAL A 17 -13.50 18.31 5.67
C VAL A 17 -14.52 17.18 5.54
N PHE A 18 -14.73 16.42 6.62
CA PHE A 18 -15.52 15.17 6.56
C PHE A 18 -16.94 15.30 7.11
N GLU A 19 -17.27 16.42 7.75
CA GLU A 19 -18.59 16.76 8.28
C GLU A 19 -19.18 15.67 9.19
N GLY A 20 -18.35 15.05 10.05
CA GLY A 20 -18.74 13.95 10.94
C GLY A 20 -18.90 12.59 10.27
N GLY A 21 -18.48 12.45 9.01
CA GLY A 21 -18.64 11.22 8.23
C GLY A 21 -17.81 10.04 8.77
N THR A 22 -18.44 8.87 8.79
CA THR A 22 -17.86 7.61 9.26
C THR A 22 -17.61 6.63 8.12
N TYR A 23 -16.86 5.56 8.40
CA TYR A 23 -16.73 4.45 7.46
C TYR A 23 -18.06 3.77 7.14
N ALA A 24 -19.04 3.77 8.06
CA ALA A 24 -20.40 3.30 7.78
C ALA A 24 -21.02 4.07 6.61
N ASP A 25 -20.85 5.39 6.56
CA ASP A 25 -21.37 6.25 5.48
C ASP A 25 -20.68 5.93 4.14
N VAL A 26 -19.37 5.68 4.16
CA VAL A 26 -18.59 5.28 2.98
C VAL A 26 -19.08 3.94 2.44
N ILE A 27 -19.27 2.96 3.33
CA ILE A 27 -19.76 1.62 2.98
C ILE A 27 -21.19 1.70 2.43
N ALA A 28 -22.07 2.43 3.09
CA ALA A 28 -23.47 2.59 2.69
C ALA A 28 -23.63 3.23 1.31
N ARG A 29 -22.71 4.11 0.91
CA ARG A 29 -22.68 4.68 -0.45
C ARG A 29 -22.45 3.61 -1.52
N GLY A 30 -21.72 2.54 -1.21
CA GLY A 30 -21.47 1.42 -2.14
C GLY A 30 -20.79 1.82 -3.45
N ARG A 31 -20.07 2.96 -3.47
CA ARG A 31 -19.44 3.54 -4.66
C ARG A 31 -17.97 3.16 -4.75
N ARG A 32 -17.51 2.91 -5.97
CA ARG A 32 -16.08 2.79 -6.29
C ARG A 32 -15.50 4.17 -6.64
N PRO A 33 -14.19 4.39 -6.43
CA PRO A 33 -13.19 3.46 -5.91
C PRO A 33 -13.36 3.18 -4.41
N PHE A 34 -12.92 2.01 -3.96
CA PHE A 34 -12.73 1.75 -2.53
C PHE A 34 -11.45 2.43 -2.09
N VAL A 35 -11.52 3.23 -1.02
CA VAL A 35 -10.35 3.91 -0.46
C VAL A 35 -9.85 3.12 0.73
N ILE A 36 -8.57 2.76 0.69
CA ILE A 36 -7.87 2.13 1.80
C ILE A 36 -6.73 3.05 2.17
N LEU A 37 -6.74 3.48 3.42
CA LEU A 37 -5.67 4.29 3.98
C LEU A 37 -4.89 3.44 4.97
N ASN A 38 -3.63 3.82 5.18
CA ASN A 38 -2.68 3.05 5.97
C ASN A 38 -2.05 3.94 7.03
N ALA A 39 -1.92 3.40 8.22
CA ALA A 39 -1.04 3.95 9.25
C ALA A 39 0.11 2.97 9.53
N THR A 40 1.03 3.38 10.37
CA THR A 40 2.12 2.55 10.88
C THR A 40 1.90 2.25 12.35
N ASP A 41 1.88 0.97 12.73
CA ASP A 41 1.90 0.54 14.12
C ASP A 41 3.28 0.77 14.71
N MET A 42 3.37 1.67 15.69
CA MET A 42 4.65 2.03 16.31
C MET A 42 5.33 0.89 17.06
N SER A 43 4.59 -0.12 17.53
CA SER A 43 5.22 -1.23 18.27
C SER A 43 5.93 -2.22 17.36
N THR A 44 5.42 -2.41 16.14
CA THR A 44 5.93 -3.44 15.20
C THR A 44 6.63 -2.83 13.98
N GLY A 45 6.45 -1.53 13.74
CA GLY A 45 6.86 -0.85 12.50
C GLY A 45 6.11 -1.37 11.27
N GLN A 46 5.06 -2.19 11.45
CA GLN A 46 4.29 -2.74 10.35
C GLN A 46 3.10 -1.84 10.01
N ARG A 47 2.64 -2.00 8.77
CA ARG A 47 1.47 -1.31 8.26
C ARG A 47 0.20 -1.77 9.00
N PHE A 48 -0.64 -0.80 9.35
CA PHE A 48 -2.00 -0.99 9.85
C PHE A 48 -2.99 -0.42 8.82
N PRO A 49 -3.58 -1.26 7.95
CA PRO A 49 -4.58 -0.82 6.98
C PRO A 49 -5.95 -0.64 7.64
N PHE A 50 -6.67 0.43 7.30
CA PHE A 50 -8.05 0.65 7.75
C PHE A 50 -9.05 -0.17 6.94
N ILE A 51 -9.11 -1.47 7.25
CA ILE A 51 -10.01 -2.47 6.67
C ILE A 51 -10.60 -3.36 7.78
N GLN A 52 -11.80 -3.91 7.57
CA GLN A 52 -12.45 -4.72 8.60
C GLN A 52 -11.63 -5.94 9.02
N ASP A 53 -10.93 -6.62 8.11
CA ASP A 53 -10.06 -7.77 8.45
C ASP A 53 -8.96 -7.42 9.47
N GLN A 54 -8.48 -6.17 9.47
CA GLN A 54 -7.50 -5.67 10.44
C GLN A 54 -8.17 -5.30 11.77
N PHE A 55 -9.36 -4.68 11.72
CA PHE A 55 -10.14 -4.28 12.90
C PHE A 55 -10.74 -5.48 13.65
N ASP A 56 -11.07 -6.57 12.94
CA ASP A 56 -11.52 -7.81 13.56
C ASP A 56 -10.45 -8.44 14.47
N LEU A 57 -9.16 -8.25 14.17
CA LEU A 57 -8.05 -8.73 15.02
C LEU A 57 -8.10 -8.14 16.42
N ILE A 58 -8.50 -6.86 16.49
CA ILE A 58 -8.60 -6.10 17.73
C ILE A 58 -10.03 -6.05 18.27
N CYS A 59 -10.94 -6.87 17.71
CA CYS A 59 -12.36 -6.92 18.06
C CYS A 59 -13.06 -5.55 18.02
N SER A 60 -12.77 -4.75 16.99
CA SER A 60 -13.36 -3.43 16.79
C SER A 60 -14.13 -3.36 15.47
N ASP A 61 -15.11 -2.47 15.39
CA ASP A 61 -15.88 -2.23 14.17
C ASP A 61 -15.31 -1.02 13.41
N LEU A 62 -14.85 -1.23 12.17
CA LEU A 62 -14.36 -0.15 11.33
C LEU A 62 -15.48 0.84 10.99
N ALA A 63 -16.72 0.37 10.84
CA ALA A 63 -17.84 1.20 10.42
C ALA A 63 -18.10 2.37 11.40
N ALA A 64 -17.79 2.17 12.68
CA ALA A 64 -17.93 3.19 13.73
C ALA A 64 -16.80 4.22 13.75
N ILE A 65 -15.75 4.06 12.93
CA ILE A 65 -14.59 4.96 12.93
C ILE A 65 -14.89 6.21 12.07
N PRO A 66 -14.69 7.43 12.60
CA PRO A 66 -14.72 8.65 11.79
C PRO A 66 -13.61 8.61 10.74
N VAL A 67 -13.95 8.95 9.49
CA VAL A 67 -12.95 9.02 8.40
C VAL A 67 -11.86 10.04 8.74
N ALA A 68 -12.24 11.13 9.42
CA ALA A 68 -11.31 12.14 9.91
C ALA A 68 -10.23 11.60 10.86
N ARG A 69 -10.60 10.67 11.76
CA ARG A 69 -9.67 10.08 12.73
C ARG A 69 -8.66 9.18 12.03
N GLU A 70 -9.12 8.43 11.03
CA GLU A 70 -8.25 7.63 10.19
C GLU A 70 -7.29 8.52 9.40
N ALA A 71 -7.80 9.54 8.69
CA ALA A 71 -6.97 10.45 7.90
C ALA A 71 -5.89 11.11 8.76
N ALA A 72 -6.23 11.54 9.99
CA ALA A 72 -5.29 12.07 10.95
C ALA A 72 -4.23 11.06 11.39
N ALA A 73 -4.57 9.78 11.56
CA ALA A 73 -3.61 8.73 11.85
C ALA A 73 -2.69 8.44 10.67
N SER A 74 -3.23 8.36 9.45
CA SER A 74 -2.47 8.12 8.23
C SER A 74 -1.45 9.21 7.94
N SER A 75 -1.69 10.45 8.38
CA SER A 75 -0.81 11.62 8.16
C SER A 75 -0.06 12.09 9.42
N ALA A 76 -0.05 11.31 10.50
CA ALA A 76 0.55 11.70 11.78
C ALA A 76 2.08 11.60 11.76
N PHE A 77 2.74 12.37 10.90
CA PHE A 77 4.20 12.30 10.72
C PHE A 77 4.92 12.65 12.03
N PRO A 78 5.89 11.81 12.47
CA PRO A 78 6.66 12.07 13.68
C PRO A 78 7.29 13.47 13.66
N LEU A 79 7.52 14.06 14.85
CA LEU A 79 8.07 15.42 15.11
C LEU A 79 7.04 16.55 15.22
N GLY A 80 5.92 16.50 14.49
CA GLY A 80 4.86 17.53 14.58
C GLY A 80 3.54 17.02 15.13
N LEU A 81 3.27 15.73 14.92
CA LEU A 81 2.00 15.08 15.22
C LEU A 81 2.22 13.90 16.17
N THR A 82 1.30 13.75 17.14
CA THR A 82 1.34 12.65 18.10
C THR A 82 0.66 11.42 17.52
N PRO A 83 1.06 10.20 17.90
CA PRO A 83 0.36 8.98 17.48
C PRO A 83 -1.10 8.98 17.94
N LEU A 84 -2.02 8.49 17.10
CA LEU A 84 -3.39 8.23 17.52
C LEU A 84 -3.48 6.85 18.15
N THR A 85 -4.15 6.79 19.29
CA THR A 85 -4.32 5.54 20.04
C THR A 85 -5.70 4.95 19.77
N PHE A 86 -5.73 3.64 19.54
CA PHE A 86 -6.93 2.83 19.39
C PHE A 86 -6.94 1.76 20.48
N GLU A 87 -8.12 1.49 21.04
CA GLU A 87 -8.30 0.42 22.00
C GLU A 87 -8.29 -0.93 21.29
N ASN A 88 -7.62 -1.90 21.90
CA ASN A 88 -7.61 -3.26 21.43
C ASN A 88 -8.45 -4.13 22.37
N HIS A 89 -9.59 -4.58 21.86
CA HIS A 89 -10.54 -5.42 22.57
C HIS A 89 -10.35 -6.91 22.25
N ALA A 90 -9.19 -7.32 21.73
CA ALA A 90 -8.95 -8.71 21.35
C ALA A 90 -9.33 -9.71 22.45
N GLY A 91 -10.00 -10.80 22.03
CA GLY A 91 -10.53 -11.82 22.93
C GLY A 91 -11.97 -11.58 23.42
N THR A 92 -12.58 -10.43 23.10
CA THR A 92 -13.97 -10.12 23.48
C THR A 92 -15.02 -10.52 22.44
N CYS A 93 -14.61 -10.80 21.19
CA CYS A 93 -15.51 -11.03 20.07
C CYS A 93 -15.49 -12.45 19.47
N GLY A 94 -14.74 -13.39 20.07
CA GLY A 94 -14.65 -14.77 19.58
C GLY A 94 -13.96 -14.93 18.22
N TYR A 95 -13.09 -13.98 17.85
CA TYR A 95 -12.36 -14.01 16.58
C TYR A 95 -11.53 -15.29 16.39
N THR A 96 -11.55 -15.84 15.17
CA THR A 96 -10.77 -17.04 14.80
C THR A 96 -9.84 -16.75 13.63
N GLN A 97 -8.59 -17.21 13.75
CA GLN A 97 -7.59 -17.06 12.69
C GLN A 97 -7.94 -17.92 11.46
N PRO A 98 -7.69 -17.44 10.23
CA PRO A 98 -7.82 -18.23 9.02
C PRO A 98 -6.74 -19.31 8.96
N ALA A 99 -7.03 -20.41 8.27
CA ALA A 99 -6.18 -21.60 8.20
C ALA A 99 -4.73 -21.30 7.76
N TRP A 100 -4.52 -20.27 6.93
CA TRP A 100 -3.18 -19.94 6.45
C TRP A 100 -2.22 -19.52 7.55
N VAL A 101 -2.71 -19.01 8.69
CA VAL A 101 -1.91 -18.56 9.84
C VAL A 101 -1.28 -19.77 10.54
N ALA A 102 -2.08 -20.78 10.87
CA ALA A 102 -1.58 -22.03 11.47
C ALA A 102 -0.57 -22.74 10.55
N LEU A 103 -0.84 -22.74 9.24
CA LEU A 103 0.11 -23.25 8.24
C LEU A 103 1.40 -22.43 8.19
N ALA A 104 1.36 -21.11 8.41
CA ALA A 104 2.57 -20.31 8.48
C ALA A 104 3.40 -20.66 9.71
N GLU A 105 2.76 -20.95 10.85
CA GLU A 105 3.45 -21.39 12.06
C GLU A 105 4.15 -22.75 11.87
N SER A 106 3.52 -23.69 11.16
CA SER A 106 4.16 -24.98 10.85
C SER A 106 5.38 -24.85 9.95
N ASP A 107 5.40 -23.87 9.04
CA ASP A 107 6.51 -23.63 8.12
C ASP A 107 7.76 -23.05 8.84
N ARG A 108 7.64 -22.62 10.11
CA ARG A 108 8.69 -21.89 10.83
C ARG A 108 9.97 -22.69 11.05
N ALA A 109 9.85 -23.94 11.50
CA ALA A 109 11.01 -24.77 11.84
C ALA A 109 11.91 -24.99 10.61
N GLU A 110 11.30 -25.08 9.43
CA GLU A 110 11.97 -25.33 8.16
C GLU A 110 12.42 -24.04 7.46
N HIS A 111 12.13 -22.87 8.05
CA HIS A 111 12.41 -21.54 7.47
C HIS A 111 11.83 -21.35 6.07
N VAL A 112 10.72 -22.05 5.78
CA VAL A 112 10.03 -21.96 4.50
C VAL A 112 9.13 -20.72 4.49
N ASN A 113 9.23 -19.91 3.44
CA ASN A 113 8.37 -18.74 3.25
C ASN A 113 8.34 -17.78 4.46
N MET A 114 9.53 -17.38 4.92
CA MET A 114 9.70 -16.39 6.00
C MET A 114 8.82 -15.13 5.88
N PRO A 115 8.53 -14.57 4.68
CA PRO A 115 7.58 -13.46 4.55
C PRO A 115 6.15 -13.80 5.01
N ARG A 116 5.67 -15.03 4.75
CA ARG A 116 4.36 -15.49 5.26
C ARG A 116 4.38 -15.62 6.78
N ILE A 117 5.46 -16.17 7.34
CA ILE A 117 5.64 -16.29 8.79
C ILE A 117 5.59 -14.91 9.46
N LYS A 118 6.35 -13.93 8.96
CA LYS A 118 6.34 -12.56 9.49
C LYS A 118 4.96 -11.90 9.42
N ARG A 119 4.18 -12.16 8.36
CA ARG A 119 2.79 -11.67 8.26
C ARG A 119 1.88 -12.33 9.29
N ALA A 120 2.05 -13.63 9.55
CA ALA A 120 1.32 -14.33 10.60
C ALA A 120 1.68 -13.77 11.98
N ASP A 121 2.97 -13.56 12.27
CA ASP A 121 3.46 -12.98 13.53
C ASP A 121 2.88 -11.59 13.78
N ASN A 122 2.92 -10.72 12.77
CA ASN A 122 2.32 -9.38 12.88
C ASN A 122 0.82 -9.46 13.19
N ARG A 123 0.10 -10.33 12.48
CA ARG A 123 -1.35 -10.51 12.65
C ARG A 123 -1.70 -11.05 14.02
N LEU A 124 -0.96 -12.04 14.52
CA LEU A 124 -1.14 -12.63 15.85
C LEU A 124 -0.84 -11.63 16.96
N SER A 125 0.10 -10.70 16.75
CA SER A 125 0.46 -9.68 17.74
C SER A 125 -0.71 -8.80 18.17
N PHE A 126 -1.74 -8.64 17.33
CA PHE A 126 -2.94 -7.86 17.65
C PHE A 126 -3.98 -8.67 18.44
N THR A 127 -3.86 -9.99 18.49
CA THR A 127 -4.90 -10.87 19.03
C THR A 127 -4.59 -11.35 20.46
N ALA A 128 -5.60 -11.88 21.14
CA ALA A 128 -5.47 -12.41 22.49
C ALA A 128 -4.54 -13.64 22.58
N THR A 129 -4.29 -14.32 21.46
CA THR A 129 -3.39 -15.47 21.36
C THR A 129 -1.95 -15.08 21.00
N GLY A 130 -1.66 -13.79 20.86
CA GLY A 130 -0.31 -13.30 20.61
C GLY A 130 0.62 -13.50 21.81
N ALA A 131 1.94 -13.35 21.57
CA ALA A 131 2.96 -13.54 22.61
C ALA A 131 2.81 -12.61 23.82
N ALA A 132 2.24 -11.42 23.61
CA ALA A 132 1.91 -10.48 24.67
C ALA A 132 0.59 -9.78 24.33
N ARG A 133 -0.30 -9.65 25.33
CA ARG A 133 -1.54 -8.89 25.19
C ARG A 133 -1.22 -7.41 25.03
N ARG A 134 -1.75 -6.80 23.97
CA ARG A 134 -1.67 -5.37 23.69
C ARG A 134 -3.04 -4.76 23.92
N ASP A 135 -3.24 -3.97 24.97
CA ASP A 135 -4.53 -3.31 25.23
C ASP A 135 -4.77 -2.08 24.36
N TYR A 136 -3.71 -1.53 23.75
CA TYR A 136 -3.76 -0.36 22.89
C TYR A 136 -2.87 -0.55 21.66
N VAL A 137 -3.26 0.10 20.56
CA VAL A 137 -2.48 0.23 19.32
C VAL A 137 -2.19 1.71 19.09
N HIS A 138 -0.93 2.06 18.87
CA HIS A 138 -0.49 3.43 18.63
C HIS A 138 -0.09 3.57 17.16
N LEU A 139 -0.82 4.41 16.45
CA LEU A 139 -0.70 4.59 15.00
C LEU A 139 -0.09 5.95 14.67
N THR A 140 0.94 5.92 13.81
CA THR A 140 1.59 7.10 13.22
C THR A 140 1.45 7.04 11.69
N ASP A 141 2.03 8.02 11.00
CA ASP A 141 1.99 8.18 9.55
C ASP A 141 2.24 6.88 8.78
N GLY A 142 1.41 6.64 7.76
CA GLY A 142 1.51 5.46 6.90
C GLY A 142 2.78 5.42 6.06
N GLY A 143 3.33 6.59 5.75
CA GLY A 143 4.59 6.81 5.05
C GLY A 143 5.75 6.04 5.65
N VAL A 144 5.79 5.95 6.99
CA VAL A 144 6.87 5.28 7.74
C VAL A 144 7.00 3.79 7.38
N SER A 145 5.90 3.11 7.02
CA SER A 145 5.92 1.66 6.71
C SER A 145 5.53 1.30 5.27
N ASP A 146 4.73 2.11 4.59
CA ASP A 146 4.20 1.86 3.25
C ASP A 146 3.75 3.16 2.56
N ASN A 147 4.70 4.04 2.24
CA ASN A 147 4.46 5.36 1.64
C ASN A 147 3.66 5.36 0.33
N LEU A 148 3.84 4.35 -0.52
CA LEU A 148 3.05 4.21 -1.75
C LEU A 148 1.79 3.36 -1.58
N GLY A 149 1.56 2.78 -0.38
CA GLY A 149 0.44 1.87 -0.14
C GLY A 149 0.50 0.56 -0.93
N LEU A 150 1.65 0.21 -1.52
CA LEU A 150 1.78 -0.88 -2.49
C LEU A 150 1.82 -2.26 -1.86
N ARG A 151 2.12 -2.39 -0.56
CA ARG A 151 2.23 -3.70 0.08
C ARG A 151 0.91 -4.48 0.06
N GLY A 152 -0.22 -3.77 0.08
CA GLY A 152 -1.57 -4.33 0.00
C GLY A 152 -1.86 -4.92 -1.38
N PRO A 153 -1.79 -4.12 -2.45
CA PRO A 153 -1.85 -4.60 -3.83
C PRO A 153 -0.87 -5.75 -4.12
N LEU A 154 0.39 -5.63 -3.70
CA LEU A 154 1.40 -6.69 -3.80
C LEU A 154 0.94 -7.99 -3.11
N THR A 155 0.42 -7.89 -1.89
CA THR A 155 -0.15 -9.05 -1.19
C THR A 155 -1.33 -9.65 -1.96
N ALA A 156 -2.21 -8.81 -2.50
CA ALA A 156 -3.40 -9.26 -3.21
C ALA A 156 -3.06 -10.06 -4.48
N ILE A 157 -1.98 -9.72 -5.18
CA ILE A 157 -1.50 -10.41 -6.39
C ILE A 157 -0.55 -11.57 -6.10
N ALA A 158 0.07 -11.62 -4.92
CA ALA A 158 1.09 -12.62 -4.59
C ALA A 158 0.57 -13.80 -3.76
N THR A 159 -0.63 -13.70 -3.16
CA THR A 159 -1.15 -14.77 -2.29
C THR A 159 -2.65 -15.00 -2.43
N SER A 160 -3.06 -16.26 -2.26
CA SER A 160 -4.45 -16.72 -2.17
C SER A 160 -4.98 -16.81 -0.72
N ASN A 161 -4.19 -16.38 0.27
CA ASN A 161 -4.52 -16.51 1.69
C ASN A 161 -5.72 -15.67 2.17
N HIS A 162 -6.17 -14.70 1.35
CA HIS A 162 -7.21 -13.76 1.74
C HIS A 162 -8.43 -13.83 0.80
N PRO A 163 -9.66 -13.60 1.30
CA PRO A 163 -10.87 -13.56 0.46
C PRO A 163 -10.81 -12.51 -0.66
N TRP A 164 -10.07 -11.43 -0.45
CA TRP A 164 -9.86 -10.34 -1.40
C TRP A 164 -8.67 -10.57 -2.35
N SER A 165 -8.08 -11.77 -2.37
CA SER A 165 -6.98 -12.14 -3.27
C SER A 165 -7.32 -11.86 -4.74
N ILE A 166 -6.54 -10.98 -5.36
CA ILE A 166 -6.57 -10.73 -6.80
C ILE A 166 -5.99 -11.94 -7.53
N LEU A 167 -4.92 -12.56 -7.01
CA LEU A 167 -4.32 -13.77 -7.59
C LEU A 167 -5.35 -14.88 -7.80
N THR A 168 -6.21 -15.13 -6.81
CA THR A 168 -7.26 -16.15 -6.91
C THR A 168 -8.26 -15.81 -8.02
N ARG A 169 -8.54 -14.53 -8.24
CA ARG A 169 -9.43 -14.06 -9.31
C ARG A 169 -8.76 -14.14 -10.68
N LEU A 170 -7.46 -13.85 -10.78
CA LEU A 170 -6.66 -14.05 -11.98
C LEU A 170 -6.64 -15.53 -12.37
N ASN A 171 -6.31 -16.41 -11.41
CA ASN A 171 -6.23 -17.87 -11.62
C ASN A 171 -7.57 -18.53 -11.98
N ARG A 172 -8.70 -17.84 -11.79
CA ARG A 172 -10.04 -18.30 -12.14
C ARG A 172 -10.60 -17.60 -13.39
N GLY A 173 -9.80 -16.76 -14.05
CA GLY A 173 -10.21 -16.02 -15.25
C GLY A 173 -11.23 -14.91 -14.99
N ALA A 174 -11.51 -14.57 -13.73
CA ALA A 174 -12.46 -13.53 -13.36
C ALA A 174 -11.90 -12.12 -13.63
N ILE A 175 -10.58 -11.99 -13.78
CA ILE A 175 -9.90 -10.76 -14.16
C ILE A 175 -8.99 -11.07 -15.35
N GLN A 176 -9.25 -10.43 -16.48
CA GLN A 176 -8.46 -10.58 -17.71
C GLN A 176 -7.46 -9.43 -17.91
N LYS A 177 -7.70 -8.29 -17.26
CA LYS A 177 -6.80 -7.13 -17.29
C LYS A 177 -6.63 -6.58 -15.88
N LEU A 178 -5.39 -6.37 -15.46
CA LEU A 178 -5.05 -5.75 -14.19
C LEU A 178 -4.19 -4.51 -14.44
N VAL A 179 -4.68 -3.37 -13.99
CA VAL A 179 -4.01 -2.07 -14.11
C VAL A 179 -3.66 -1.58 -12.72
N VAL A 180 -2.38 -1.31 -12.49
CA VAL A 180 -1.89 -0.68 -11.26
C VAL A 180 -1.28 0.67 -11.65
N ILE A 181 -1.87 1.74 -11.13
CA ILE A 181 -1.36 3.10 -11.28
C ILE A 181 -0.72 3.50 -9.96
N VAL A 182 0.60 3.69 -9.97
CA VAL A 182 1.38 4.15 -8.83
C VAL A 182 1.61 5.65 -9.01
N VAL A 183 1.25 6.45 -8.01
CA VAL A 183 1.50 7.89 -8.00
C VAL A 183 2.56 8.17 -6.94
N ASN A 184 3.73 8.60 -7.37
CA ASN A 184 4.86 8.91 -6.51
C ASN A 184 5.12 10.42 -6.52
N SER A 185 4.80 11.08 -5.41
CA SER A 185 5.01 12.52 -5.22
C SER A 185 6.25 12.84 -4.37
N ALA A 186 7.28 11.99 -4.41
CA ALA A 186 8.50 12.18 -3.64
C ALA A 186 9.08 13.60 -3.83
N SER A 187 9.28 14.28 -2.70
CA SER A 187 9.94 15.57 -2.62
C SER A 187 11.43 15.41 -2.38
N ASP A 188 12.24 16.28 -2.95
CA ASP A 188 13.70 16.32 -2.79
C ASP A 188 14.10 17.80 -2.61
N PRO A 189 13.79 18.38 -1.44
CA PRO A 189 14.05 19.79 -1.19
C PRO A 189 15.55 20.04 -1.18
N SER A 190 16.00 21.11 -1.85
CA SER A 190 17.42 21.45 -1.88
C SER A 190 17.95 21.66 -0.47
N THR A 191 19.05 20.99 -0.10
CA THR A 191 19.66 21.17 1.22
C THR A 191 21.09 21.67 1.10
N ASP A 192 21.46 22.64 1.94
CA ASP A 192 22.83 23.15 2.04
C ASP A 192 23.68 22.33 3.03
N ARG A 193 23.19 21.16 3.48
CA ARG A 193 23.85 20.30 4.50
C ARG A 193 25.26 19.90 4.07
N ASP A 194 25.44 19.56 2.80
CA ASP A 194 26.74 19.12 2.26
C ASP A 194 27.67 20.29 1.88
N ARG A 195 27.22 21.54 2.06
CA ARG A 195 28.01 22.75 1.79
C ARG A 195 28.71 23.31 3.03
N SER A 196 28.48 22.71 4.21
CA SER A 196 29.06 23.12 5.48
C SER A 196 29.58 21.92 6.27
N PRO A 197 30.72 22.02 6.97
CA PRO A 197 31.19 20.98 7.88
C PRO A 197 30.42 20.96 9.22
N GLY A 198 29.43 21.84 9.40
CA GLY A 198 28.61 21.89 10.61
C GLY A 198 27.77 20.63 10.78
N VAL A 199 27.82 20.03 11.98
CA VAL A 199 27.03 18.83 12.29
C VAL A 199 25.53 19.15 12.23
N PRO A 200 24.71 18.35 11.53
CA PRO A 200 23.26 18.49 11.53
C PRO A 200 22.65 18.56 12.94
N GLY A 201 21.64 19.41 13.12
CA GLY A 201 20.91 19.52 14.38
C GLY A 201 20.07 18.27 14.69
N LEU A 202 19.59 18.15 15.92
CA LEU A 202 18.80 16.99 16.37
C LEU A 202 17.50 16.80 15.57
N VAL A 203 16.79 17.90 15.27
CA VAL A 203 15.54 17.86 14.47
C VAL A 203 15.81 17.38 13.05
N ASP A 204 16.89 17.88 12.45
CA ASP A 204 17.31 17.52 11.09
C ASP A 204 17.73 16.06 11.00
N THR A 205 18.46 15.59 12.01
CA THR A 205 18.86 14.18 12.16
C THR A 205 17.65 13.27 12.31
N LEU A 206 16.70 13.61 13.19
CA LEU A 206 15.48 12.82 13.41
C LEU A 206 14.56 12.81 12.19
N SER A 207 14.42 13.94 11.50
CA SER A 207 13.64 14.04 10.25
C SER A 207 14.24 13.19 9.14
N THR A 208 15.56 13.26 8.97
CA THR A 208 16.28 12.44 7.98
C THR A 208 16.17 10.95 8.30
N ALA A 209 16.30 10.57 9.58
CA ALA A 209 16.13 9.18 10.01
C ALA A 209 14.70 8.65 9.76
N ALA A 210 13.69 9.53 9.81
CA ALA A 210 12.31 9.17 9.47
C ALA A 210 12.10 9.06 7.95
N ASN A 211 12.68 9.95 7.14
CA ASN A 211 12.42 10.04 5.70
C ASN A 211 13.26 9.08 4.85
N VAL A 212 14.54 8.84 5.17
CA VAL A 212 15.42 8.01 4.33
C VAL A 212 14.91 6.57 4.12
N PRO A 213 14.40 5.86 5.16
CA PRO A 213 13.80 4.55 4.96
C PRO A 213 12.58 4.58 4.03
N ILE A 214 11.82 5.69 4.02
CA ILE A 214 10.63 5.86 3.20
C ILE A 214 10.98 5.83 1.71
N ASP A 215 11.99 6.59 1.30
CA ASP A 215 12.42 6.67 -0.11
C ASP A 215 12.95 5.33 -0.63
N THR A 216 13.69 4.61 0.21
CA THR A 216 14.23 3.28 -0.12
C THR A 216 13.10 2.26 -0.29
N VAL A 217 12.20 2.18 0.70
CA VAL A 217 11.06 1.23 0.68
C VAL A 217 10.10 1.53 -0.48
N THR A 218 9.91 2.80 -0.83
CA THR A 218 9.12 3.27 -1.98
C THR A 218 9.65 2.67 -3.28
N SER A 219 10.96 2.81 -3.53
CA SER A 219 11.60 2.31 -4.76
C SER A 219 11.57 0.78 -4.83
N ASP A 220 11.89 0.11 -3.73
CA ASP A 220 11.87 -1.35 -3.64
C ASP A 220 10.47 -1.93 -3.88
N SER A 221 9.42 -1.27 -3.40
CA SER A 221 8.03 -1.73 -3.57
C SER A 221 7.56 -1.66 -5.03
N ILE A 222 7.97 -0.63 -5.76
CA ILE A 222 7.67 -0.49 -7.20
C ILE A 222 8.40 -1.59 -7.98
N GLU A 223 9.68 -1.81 -7.68
CA GLU A 223 10.47 -2.83 -8.37
C GLU A 223 9.94 -4.23 -8.08
N GLN A 224 9.58 -4.52 -6.83
CA GLN A 224 8.96 -5.79 -6.47
C GLN A 224 7.65 -6.03 -7.23
N LEU A 225 6.85 -4.98 -7.47
CA LEU A 225 5.62 -5.07 -8.25
C LEU A 225 5.93 -5.43 -9.72
N ARG A 226 6.90 -4.73 -10.33
CA ARG A 226 7.35 -5.01 -11.70
C ARG A 226 7.85 -6.42 -11.85
N LEU A 227 8.76 -6.86 -10.99
CA LEU A 227 9.31 -8.22 -10.99
C LEU A 227 8.22 -9.29 -10.81
N SER A 228 7.23 -9.03 -9.94
CA SER A 228 6.11 -9.95 -9.75
C SER A 228 5.26 -10.10 -11.01
N PHE A 229 5.03 -9.00 -11.73
CA PHE A 229 4.27 -8.99 -12.98
C PHE A 229 5.06 -9.64 -14.12
N ASP A 230 6.37 -9.40 -14.19
CA ASP A 230 7.24 -10.01 -15.19
C ASP A 230 7.35 -11.52 -14.99
N ALA A 231 7.50 -11.99 -13.74
CA ALA A 231 7.47 -13.41 -13.41
C ALA A 231 6.13 -14.05 -13.82
N PHE A 232 5.00 -13.41 -13.49
CA PHE A 232 3.68 -13.89 -13.88
C PHE A 232 3.55 -14.03 -15.41
N ASN A 233 4.02 -13.03 -16.17
CA ASN A 233 4.01 -13.05 -17.63
C ASN A 233 4.92 -14.15 -18.20
N GLN A 234 6.10 -14.35 -17.60
CA GLN A 234 7.06 -15.37 -18.01
C GLN A 234 6.50 -16.77 -17.78
N ASP A 235 5.89 -17.04 -16.63
CA ASP A 235 5.26 -18.32 -16.31
C ASP A 235 4.12 -18.65 -17.28
N ALA A 236 3.26 -17.67 -17.57
CA ALA A 236 2.17 -17.84 -18.54
C ALA A 236 2.69 -18.18 -19.95
N ARG A 237 3.79 -17.53 -20.39
CA ARG A 237 4.44 -17.82 -21.68
C ARG A 237 5.06 -19.22 -21.69
N LEU A 238 5.78 -19.59 -20.62
CA LEU A 238 6.41 -20.90 -20.49
C LEU A 238 5.38 -22.04 -20.60
N VAL A 239 4.26 -21.94 -19.86
CA VAL A 239 3.19 -22.94 -19.93
C VAL A 239 2.60 -23.04 -21.34
N LYS A 240 2.37 -21.89 -22.00
CA LYS A 240 1.88 -21.85 -23.38
C LYS A 240 2.86 -22.54 -24.33
N ASP A 241 4.14 -22.24 -24.25
CA ASP A 241 5.17 -22.78 -25.13
C ASP A 241 5.38 -24.28 -24.90
N CYS A 242 5.37 -24.74 -23.63
CA CYS A 242 5.41 -26.16 -23.30
C CYS A 242 4.22 -26.92 -23.89
N LYS A 243 3.00 -26.37 -23.81
CA LYS A 243 1.81 -26.98 -24.42
C LYS A 243 1.88 -27.01 -25.94
N ALA A 244 2.39 -25.94 -26.58
CA ALA A 244 2.58 -25.89 -28.02
C ALA A 244 3.61 -26.94 -28.49
N LEU A 245 4.73 -27.08 -27.78
CA LEU A 245 5.73 -28.11 -28.06
C LEU A 245 5.17 -29.52 -27.89
N ALA A 246 4.48 -29.79 -26.76
CA ALA A 246 3.81 -31.06 -26.51
C ALA A 246 2.84 -31.44 -27.64
N ALA A 247 2.01 -30.50 -28.09
CA ALA A 247 1.09 -30.71 -29.20
C ALA A 247 1.81 -31.06 -30.50
N SER A 248 3.00 -30.48 -30.75
CA SER A 248 3.79 -30.77 -31.95
C SER A 248 4.43 -32.17 -31.96
N LEU A 249 4.67 -32.77 -30.78
CA LEU A 249 5.28 -34.09 -30.64
C LEU A 249 4.28 -35.24 -30.68
N GLY A 250 2.98 -34.93 -30.63
CA GLY A 250 1.89 -35.90 -30.74
C GLY A 250 1.15 -36.19 -29.42
N PRO A 251 0.05 -36.94 -29.47
CA PRO A 251 -0.87 -37.12 -28.33
C PRO A 251 -0.21 -37.73 -27.08
N GLN A 252 0.83 -38.55 -27.27
CA GLN A 252 1.59 -39.18 -26.20
C GLN A 252 2.40 -38.19 -25.34
N CYS A 253 2.61 -36.96 -25.83
CA CYS A 253 3.33 -35.90 -25.12
C CYS A 253 2.40 -34.87 -24.47
N THR A 254 1.08 -35.11 -24.45
CA THR A 254 0.11 -34.15 -23.91
C THR A 254 0.41 -33.82 -22.46
N LEU A 255 0.66 -32.54 -22.19
CA LEU A 255 0.94 -32.02 -20.86
C LEU A 255 -0.33 -31.43 -20.25
N ASP A 256 -0.80 -32.03 -19.16
CA ASP A 256 -1.86 -31.46 -18.32
C ASP A 256 -1.26 -30.49 -17.30
N LEU A 257 -0.78 -29.36 -17.81
CA LEU A 257 -0.34 -28.24 -16.99
C LEU A 257 -1.51 -27.29 -16.74
N PRO A 258 -1.72 -26.79 -15.52
CA PRO A 258 -2.64 -25.69 -15.30
C PRO A 258 -2.19 -24.50 -16.15
N THR A 259 -3.04 -24.03 -17.06
CA THR A 259 -2.76 -22.81 -17.82
C THR A 259 -3.30 -21.64 -17.03
N PRO A 260 -2.45 -20.68 -16.60
CA PRO A 260 -2.95 -19.41 -16.12
C PRO A 260 -3.80 -18.79 -17.23
N ASP A 261 -5.00 -18.35 -16.91
CA ASP A 261 -5.77 -17.55 -17.86
C ASP A 261 -4.91 -16.36 -18.30
N PRO A 262 -4.90 -16.00 -19.60
CA PRO A 262 -4.10 -14.87 -20.06
C PRO A 262 -4.60 -13.59 -19.38
N VAL A 263 -3.71 -12.96 -18.60
CA VAL A 263 -3.97 -11.67 -17.96
C VAL A 263 -3.08 -10.61 -18.59
N GLU A 264 -3.69 -9.52 -19.04
CA GLU A 264 -2.95 -8.33 -19.48
C GLU A 264 -2.63 -7.46 -18.26
N LEU A 265 -1.34 -7.31 -17.98
CA LEU A 265 -0.83 -6.62 -16.80
C LEU A 265 -0.22 -5.27 -17.16
N TYR A 266 -0.64 -4.19 -16.49
CA TYR A 266 -0.13 -2.83 -16.70
C TYR A 266 0.30 -2.22 -15.36
N VAL A 267 1.58 -1.85 -15.25
CA VAL A 267 2.10 -1.03 -14.15
C VAL A 267 2.45 0.33 -14.71
N ILE A 268 1.72 1.35 -14.28
CA ILE A 268 1.87 2.73 -14.74
C ILE A 268 2.40 3.53 -13.57
N GLU A 269 3.49 4.26 -13.75
CA GLU A 269 4.07 5.08 -12.70
C GLU A 269 3.98 6.56 -13.08
N VAL A 270 3.39 7.36 -12.20
CA VAL A 270 3.29 8.81 -12.34
C VAL A 270 4.19 9.42 -11.27
N ALA A 271 5.37 9.88 -11.68
CA ALA A 271 6.38 10.43 -10.78
C ALA A 271 6.99 11.72 -11.32
N PHE A 272 7.38 12.64 -10.42
CA PHE A 272 8.05 13.89 -10.81
C PHE A 272 9.41 13.65 -11.48
N ASP A 273 10.07 12.53 -11.21
CA ASP A 273 11.35 12.17 -11.85
C ASP A 273 11.23 12.02 -13.38
N PHE A 274 10.03 11.75 -13.89
CA PHE A 274 9.75 11.65 -15.32
C PHE A 274 9.49 12.99 -16.01
N ILE A 275 9.53 14.11 -15.29
CA ILE A 275 9.48 15.45 -15.88
C ILE A 275 10.82 15.72 -16.59
N ALA A 276 10.76 15.99 -17.90
CA ALA A 276 11.95 16.15 -18.74
C ALA A 276 12.73 17.44 -18.46
N ASP A 277 12.04 18.57 -18.26
CA ASP A 277 12.69 19.84 -17.91
C ASP A 277 13.21 19.78 -16.47
N PRO A 278 14.54 19.86 -16.23
CA PRO A 278 15.12 19.82 -14.90
C PRO A 278 14.65 20.97 -14.00
N THR A 279 14.34 22.14 -14.57
CA THR A 279 13.88 23.30 -13.80
C THR A 279 12.48 23.06 -13.26
N GLN A 280 11.57 22.62 -14.14
CA GLN A 280 10.22 22.24 -13.76
C GLN A 280 10.23 21.07 -12.78
N ARG A 281 11.04 20.02 -13.03
CA ARG A 281 11.20 18.88 -12.12
C ARG A 281 11.64 19.34 -10.73
N HIS A 282 12.67 20.19 -10.66
CA HIS A 282 13.15 20.74 -9.39
C HIS A 282 12.05 21.51 -8.66
N TRP A 283 11.25 22.32 -9.37
CA TRP A 283 10.13 23.03 -8.77
C TRP A 283 9.10 22.08 -8.14
N PHE A 284 8.69 21.02 -8.86
CA PHE A 284 7.74 20.03 -8.34
C PHE A 284 8.30 19.26 -7.13
N LYS A 285 9.57 18.86 -7.16
CA LYS A 285 10.23 18.18 -6.04
C LYS A 285 10.44 19.07 -4.81
N ASN A 286 10.27 20.40 -4.94
CA ASN A 286 10.38 21.37 -3.84
C ASN A 286 9.01 21.93 -3.39
N ILE A 287 7.89 21.39 -3.87
CA ILE A 287 6.58 21.76 -3.35
C ILE A 287 6.51 21.34 -1.87
N PRO A 288 6.15 22.26 -0.95
CA PRO A 288 6.10 21.93 0.47
C PRO A 288 4.97 20.96 0.77
N THR A 289 5.25 19.93 1.58
CA THR A 289 4.23 19.04 2.15
C THR A 289 3.47 19.81 3.23
N ASN A 290 2.31 20.37 2.87
CA ASN A 290 1.48 21.15 3.78
C ASN A 290 -0.02 20.86 3.57
N PHE A 291 -0.86 21.27 4.52
CA PHE A 291 -2.32 21.11 4.43
C PHE A 291 -3.00 22.10 3.46
N GLY A 292 -2.23 22.96 2.78
CA GLY A 292 -2.78 24.03 1.96
C GLY A 292 -1.79 24.50 0.91
N LEU A 293 -2.09 24.18 -0.35
CA LEU A 293 -1.33 24.64 -1.51
C LEU A 293 -2.05 25.78 -2.22
N PRO A 294 -1.33 26.75 -2.80
CA PRO A 294 -1.93 27.75 -3.68
C PRO A 294 -2.71 27.09 -4.82
N ARG A 295 -3.84 27.68 -5.21
CA ARG A 295 -4.68 27.16 -6.30
C ARG A 295 -3.88 26.91 -7.58
N GLU A 296 -3.02 27.86 -7.95
CA GLU A 296 -2.14 27.73 -9.12
C GLU A 296 -1.20 26.52 -9.03
N THR A 297 -0.69 26.21 -7.84
CA THR A 297 0.12 25.01 -7.60
C THR A 297 -0.70 23.74 -7.79
N ILE A 298 -1.94 23.71 -7.29
CA ILE A 298 -2.86 22.58 -7.46
C ILE A 298 -3.20 22.37 -8.95
N ASP A 299 -3.50 23.44 -9.67
CA ASP A 299 -3.84 23.36 -11.10
C ASP A 299 -2.65 22.83 -11.91
N ARG A 300 -1.42 23.31 -11.63
CA ARG A 300 -0.19 22.79 -12.23
C ARG A 300 0.06 21.31 -11.89
N LEU A 301 -0.17 20.90 -10.64
CA LEU A 301 -0.07 19.49 -10.24
C LEU A 301 -1.02 18.60 -11.04
N ARG A 302 -2.28 19.02 -11.19
CA ARG A 302 -3.30 18.28 -11.95
C ARG A 302 -2.95 18.18 -13.43
N GLU A 303 -2.48 19.27 -14.03
CA GLU A 303 -2.06 19.30 -15.43
C GLU A 303 -0.86 18.39 -15.68
N THR A 304 0.21 18.57 -14.89
CA THR A 304 1.44 17.77 -15.03
C THR A 304 1.19 16.29 -14.76
N ALA A 305 0.44 15.93 -13.71
CA ALA A 305 0.10 14.53 -13.43
C ALA A 305 -0.69 13.90 -14.58
N GLY A 306 -1.64 14.65 -15.17
CA GLY A 306 -2.38 14.19 -16.35
C GLY A 306 -1.48 14.00 -17.57
N THR A 307 -0.50 14.87 -17.78
CA THR A 307 0.48 14.74 -18.86
C THR A 307 1.38 13.52 -18.66
N LEU A 308 1.96 13.38 -17.47
CA LEU A 308 2.82 12.23 -17.12
C LEU A 308 2.09 10.90 -17.32
N LEU A 309 0.84 10.80 -16.83
CA LEU A 309 0.00 9.62 -17.03
C LEU A 309 -0.23 9.33 -18.52
N ARG A 310 -0.59 10.34 -19.32
CA ARG A 310 -0.87 10.17 -20.75
C ARG A 310 0.36 9.86 -21.59
N SER A 311 1.55 10.27 -21.13
CA SER A 311 2.83 9.97 -21.79
C SER A 311 3.45 8.65 -21.36
N ASP A 312 2.97 8.03 -20.28
CA ASP A 312 3.49 6.75 -19.80
C ASP A 312 3.31 5.65 -20.86
N PRO A 313 4.38 4.91 -21.23
CA PRO A 313 4.30 3.89 -22.28
C PRO A 313 3.28 2.77 -21.99
N GLN A 314 3.12 2.37 -20.73
CA GLN A 314 2.16 1.33 -20.33
C GLN A 314 0.73 1.86 -20.38
N PHE A 315 0.51 3.13 -20.05
CA PHE A 315 -0.80 3.77 -20.22
C PHE A 315 -1.17 3.93 -21.70
N VAL A 316 -0.23 4.33 -22.56
CA VAL A 316 -0.43 4.38 -24.01
C VAL A 316 -0.78 3.00 -24.55
N ARG A 317 -0.06 1.94 -24.13
CA ARG A 317 -0.37 0.55 -24.47
C ARG A 317 -1.78 0.17 -24.02
N LEU A 318 -2.13 0.43 -22.76
CA LEU A 318 -3.46 0.15 -22.20
C LEU A 318 -4.56 0.81 -23.05
N MET A 319 -4.39 2.08 -23.40
CA MET A 319 -5.39 2.80 -24.19
C MET A 319 -5.50 2.28 -25.63
N ALA A 320 -4.43 1.77 -26.23
CA ALA A 320 -4.48 1.09 -27.52
C ALA A 320 -5.24 -0.24 -27.41
N ASP A 321 -4.95 -1.05 -26.38
CA ASP A 321 -5.56 -2.36 -26.16
C ASP A 321 -7.05 -2.27 -25.79
N LEU A 322 -7.49 -1.14 -25.20
CA LEU A 322 -8.90 -0.87 -24.92
C LEU A 322 -9.69 -0.43 -26.17
N LYS A 323 -9.04 0.15 -27.18
CA LYS A 323 -9.69 0.60 -28.43
C LYS A 323 -9.88 -0.51 -29.47
N GLN A 324 -9.14 -1.61 -29.35
CA GLN A 324 -9.21 -2.75 -30.27
C GLN A 324 -10.38 -3.71 -29.96
N ARG A 325 -11.28 -3.32 -29.06
CA ARG A 325 -12.50 -4.05 -28.67
C ARG A 325 -13.73 -3.24 -29.03
#